data_AF-A0A953FZE3-F1
#
_entry.id   AF-A0A953FZE3-F1
#
_cell.length_a   1.000
_cell.length_b   1.000
_cell.length_c   1.000
_cell.angle_alpha   90.00
_cell.angle_beta   90.00
_cell.angle_gamma   90.00
#
_symmetry.space_group_name_H-M   'P 1'
#
loop_
_entity.id
_entity.type
_entity.pdbx_description
1 polymer ?
#
loop_
_entity_poly.entity_id
_entity_poly.type
_entity_poly.pdbx_seq_one_letter_code
_entity_poly.pdbx_strand_id
1 'polypeptide(L)'
;MSLERRHPATEQRRKQAYREGRHGNSSFPPQLIAITVSFLMVVVTAQHSLVSFKMLLEYSLSEGLADWSSLWQNFACLTVLTTVLMLAPAGVAALVHEAGRARGRVGFRIRRPLMRGVTTIGEGARASLHSGVRLMVLAGVIGLLARQCIAYPLRVLIGSAAWQDLALNITAVVWLEALVVVLLDQLFKRRAFLNSLRMSDHELKQEQRENEGDPQQRALRRAQHEALLMQDVVSRVKRSKVIIVERINRPQRHKLEAVT
;
A
#
# COMPACT_ATOMS: atom_id res chain seq x y z
N MET A 1 -21.39 -24.32 -11.76
CA MET A 1 -21.20 -23.06 -12.50
C MET A 1 -20.49 -22.06 -11.60
N SER A 2 -19.22 -21.78 -11.85
CA SER A 2 -18.48 -20.72 -11.16
C SER A 2 -19.09 -19.37 -11.54
N LEU A 3 -19.73 -18.70 -10.58
CA LEU A 3 -20.31 -17.37 -10.75
C LEU A 3 -19.21 -16.39 -11.20
N GLU A 4 -19.27 -15.97 -12.46
CA GLU A 4 -18.32 -15.03 -13.03
C GLU A 4 -18.56 -13.65 -12.41
N ARG A 5 -17.57 -13.13 -11.67
CA ARG A 5 -17.68 -11.84 -10.96
C ARG A 5 -17.48 -10.68 -11.92
N ARG A 6 -18.54 -10.28 -12.62
CA ARG A 6 -18.49 -9.26 -13.67
C ARG A 6 -18.64 -7.84 -13.15
N HIS A 7 -19.48 -7.62 -12.13
CA HIS A 7 -19.85 -6.28 -11.69
C HIS A 7 -18.79 -5.60 -10.81
N PRO A 8 -18.59 -4.27 -10.97
CA PRO A 8 -17.77 -3.48 -10.05
C PRO A 8 -18.40 -3.45 -8.65
N ALA A 9 -17.58 -3.20 -7.64
CA ALA A 9 -18.04 -3.19 -6.25
C ALA A 9 -18.97 -2.01 -5.94
N THR A 10 -20.14 -2.30 -5.35
CA THR A 10 -21.05 -1.30 -4.77
C THR A 10 -20.36 -0.49 -3.66
N GLU A 11 -20.82 0.73 -3.38
CA GLU A 11 -20.28 1.57 -2.30
C GLU A 11 -20.28 0.87 -0.93
N GLN A 12 -21.29 0.05 -0.67
CA GLN A 12 -21.42 -0.68 0.61
C GLN A 12 -20.30 -1.68 0.80
N ARG A 13 -20.02 -2.55 -0.18
CA ARG A 13 -18.88 -3.47 -0.10
C ARG A 13 -17.53 -2.75 -0.03
N ARG A 14 -17.39 -1.55 -0.63
CA ARG A 14 -16.21 -0.72 -0.40
C ARG A 14 -16.12 -0.30 1.07
N LYS A 15 -17.20 0.23 1.66
CA LYS A 15 -17.28 0.58 3.09
C LYS A 15 -17.05 -0.61 4.01
N GLN A 16 -17.55 -1.80 3.66
CA GLN A 16 -17.33 -3.03 4.41
C GLN A 16 -15.87 -3.48 4.33
N ALA A 17 -15.25 -3.42 3.15
CA ALA A 17 -13.82 -3.68 3.01
C ALA A 17 -12.99 -2.70 3.88
N TYR A 18 -13.39 -1.43 3.99
CA TYR A 18 -12.77 -0.48 4.92
C TYR A 18 -12.96 -0.89 6.40
N ARG A 19 -14.17 -1.31 6.80
CA ARG A 19 -14.46 -1.77 8.18
C ARG A 19 -13.69 -3.04 8.54
N GLU A 20 -13.48 -3.93 7.58
CA GLU A 20 -12.68 -5.15 7.75
C GLU A 20 -11.16 -4.87 7.78
N GLY A 21 -10.72 -3.60 7.76
CA GLY A 21 -9.31 -3.23 7.70
C GLY A 21 -8.65 -3.61 6.37
N ARG A 22 -9.44 -3.99 5.36
CA ARG A 22 -8.99 -4.23 3.98
C ARG A 22 -9.07 -2.93 3.20
N HIS A 23 -8.41 -1.91 3.70
CA HIS A 23 -8.08 -0.74 2.88
C HIS A 23 -7.13 -1.22 1.79
N GLY A 24 -7.51 -1.01 0.53
CA GLY A 24 -6.57 -1.12 -0.59
C GLY A 24 -5.48 -0.11 -0.33
N ASN A 25 -4.35 -0.56 0.20
CA ASN A 25 -3.32 0.30 0.76
C ASN A 25 -2.83 1.27 -0.33
N SER A 26 -3.39 2.48 -0.31
CA SER A 26 -3.04 3.58 -1.21
C SER A 26 -1.87 4.40 -0.66
N SER A 27 -1.46 4.13 0.59
CA SER A 27 -0.23 4.67 1.14
C SER A 27 0.93 4.28 0.23
N PHE A 28 1.83 5.24 -0.03
CA PHE A 28 3.08 4.95 -0.70
C PHE A 28 3.68 3.70 -0.04
N PRO A 29 3.91 2.62 -0.82
CA PRO A 29 4.43 1.41 -0.23
C PRO A 29 5.74 1.74 0.48
N PRO A 30 5.88 1.38 1.76
CA PRO A 30 7.14 1.54 2.48
C PRO A 30 8.34 0.95 1.74
N GLN A 31 8.10 0.02 0.81
CA GLN A 31 9.08 -0.56 -0.11
C GLN A 31 9.74 0.47 -1.03
N LEU A 32 9.00 1.44 -1.59
CA LEU A 32 9.58 2.45 -2.47
C LEU A 32 10.47 3.40 -1.66
N ILE A 33 10.00 3.85 -0.50
CA ILE A 33 10.78 4.71 0.40
C ILE A 33 12.05 3.97 0.84
N ALA A 34 11.94 2.70 1.24
CA ALA A 34 13.09 1.89 1.63
C ALA A 34 14.12 1.79 0.50
N ILE A 35 13.71 1.50 -0.73
CA ILE A 35 14.65 1.39 -1.88
C ILE A 35 15.31 2.75 -2.18
N THR A 36 14.56 3.85 -2.15
CA THR A 36 15.11 5.19 -2.36
C THR A 36 16.10 5.58 -1.27
N VAL A 37 15.77 5.32 0.00
CA VAL A 37 16.66 5.57 1.14
C VAL A 37 17.90 4.70 1.08
N SER A 38 17.76 3.41 0.76
CA SER A 38 18.89 2.49 0.57
C SER A 38 19.81 2.91 -0.59
N PHE A 39 19.27 3.44 -1.67
CA PHE A 39 20.09 3.95 -2.78
C PHE A 39 20.86 5.21 -2.40
N LEU A 40 20.20 6.18 -1.76
CA LEU A 40 20.85 7.39 -1.28
C LEU A 40 21.99 7.04 -0.30
N MET A 41 21.74 6.09 0.60
CA MET A 41 22.73 5.54 1.52
C MET A 41 23.95 5.00 0.78
N VAL A 42 23.76 4.12 -0.20
CA VAL A 42 24.86 3.52 -0.96
C VAL A 42 25.69 4.60 -1.66
N VAL A 43 25.05 5.58 -2.30
CA VAL A 43 25.75 6.66 -3.02
C VAL A 43 26.55 7.54 -2.05
N VAL A 44 25.95 7.96 -0.94
CA VAL A 44 26.62 8.80 0.06
C VAL A 44 27.79 8.06 0.72
N THR A 45 27.60 6.80 1.12
CA THR A 45 28.66 5.98 1.71
C THR A 45 29.78 5.69 0.72
N ALA A 46 29.46 5.41 -0.55
CA ALA A 46 30.47 5.22 -1.59
C ALA A 46 31.29 6.50 -1.83
N GLN A 47 30.65 7.66 -1.90
CA GLN A 47 31.33 8.94 -2.06
C GLN A 47 32.23 9.26 -0.86
N HIS A 48 31.72 9.05 0.36
CA HIS A 48 32.50 9.24 1.58
C HIS A 48 33.72 8.32 1.61
N SER A 49 33.55 7.03 1.29
CA SER A 49 34.64 6.05 1.26
C SER A 49 35.75 6.45 0.27
N LEU A 50 35.39 6.91 -0.92
CA LEU A 50 36.38 7.33 -1.93
C LEU A 50 37.14 8.60 -1.53
N VAL A 51 36.45 9.58 -0.94
CA VAL A 51 37.09 10.82 -0.45
C VAL A 51 38.02 10.51 0.71
N SER A 52 37.57 9.72 1.67
CA SER A 52 38.41 9.27 2.77
C SER A 52 39.64 8.53 2.23
N PHE A 53 39.46 7.58 1.31
CA PHE A 53 40.57 6.81 0.74
C PHE A 53 41.62 7.68 0.03
N LYS A 54 41.18 8.71 -0.71
CA LYS A 54 42.10 9.69 -1.32
C LYS A 54 42.88 10.47 -0.27
N MET A 55 42.21 10.96 0.78
CA MET A 55 42.90 11.67 1.87
C MET A 55 43.93 10.78 2.57
N LEU A 56 43.63 9.49 2.76
CA LEU A 56 44.59 8.53 3.33
C LEU A 56 45.81 8.32 2.44
N LEU A 57 45.60 8.20 1.12
CA LEU A 57 46.67 8.06 0.15
C LEU A 57 47.55 9.31 0.09
N GLU A 58 46.97 10.50 0.02
CA GLU A 58 47.70 11.77 -0.01
C GLU A 58 48.52 11.95 1.27
N TYR A 59 47.91 11.72 2.43
CA TYR A 59 48.58 11.80 3.72
C TYR A 59 49.71 10.77 3.85
N SER A 60 49.48 9.53 3.40
CA SER A 60 50.50 8.47 3.43
C SER A 60 51.67 8.75 2.48
N LEU A 61 51.45 9.47 1.38
CA LEU A 61 52.48 9.86 0.43
C LEU A 61 53.24 11.12 0.89
N SER A 62 52.62 12.01 1.66
CA SER A 62 53.23 13.27 2.09
C SER A 62 54.05 13.16 3.38
N GLU A 63 53.54 12.47 4.40
CA GLU A 63 54.20 12.41 5.73
C GLU A 63 54.96 11.09 5.97
N GLY A 64 54.82 10.12 5.06
CA GLY A 64 55.42 8.79 5.21
C GLY A 64 54.76 7.96 6.31
N LEU A 65 55.02 6.65 6.32
CA LEU A 65 54.35 5.66 7.19
C LEU A 65 54.78 5.72 8.68
N ALA A 66 55.33 6.83 9.15
CA ALA A 66 56.03 6.92 10.44
C ALA A 66 55.14 6.56 11.63
N ASP A 67 53.86 6.98 11.62
CA ASP A 67 52.88 6.68 12.66
C ASP A 67 51.61 6.03 12.09
N TRP A 68 51.75 4.86 11.47
CA TRP A 68 50.63 4.12 10.85
C TRP A 68 49.46 3.82 11.81
N SER A 69 49.70 3.66 13.11
CA SER A 69 48.70 3.22 14.09
C SER A 69 47.67 4.29 14.45
N SER A 70 48.11 5.53 14.66
CA SER A 70 47.24 6.68 15.00
C SER A 70 46.41 7.12 13.79
N LEU A 71 46.97 7.01 12.58
CA LEU A 71 46.29 7.27 11.33
C LEU A 71 45.20 6.27 11.05
N TRP A 72 45.48 4.97 11.25
CA TRP A 72 44.45 3.95 11.13
C TRP A 72 43.34 4.26 12.15
N GLN A 73 43.64 4.45 13.43
CA GLN A 73 42.60 4.70 14.44
C GLN A 73 41.72 5.91 14.15
N ASN A 74 42.29 7.05 13.73
CA ASN A 74 41.51 8.23 13.38
C ASN A 74 40.65 7.99 12.14
N PHE A 75 41.18 7.26 11.15
CA PHE A 75 40.45 6.93 9.94
C PHE A 75 39.34 5.88 10.16
N ALA A 76 39.62 4.86 10.97
CA ALA A 76 38.64 3.89 11.50
C ALA A 76 37.50 4.64 12.17
N CYS A 77 37.82 5.53 13.10
CA CYS A 77 36.83 6.20 13.91
C CYS A 77 35.90 7.06 13.04
N LEU A 78 36.46 7.85 12.11
CA LEU A 78 35.69 8.73 11.23
C LEU A 78 34.83 7.95 10.21
N THR A 79 35.36 6.88 9.62
CA THR A 79 34.61 6.04 8.67
C THR A 79 33.56 5.16 9.33
N VAL A 80 33.84 4.61 10.52
CA VAL A 80 32.88 3.83 11.31
C VAL A 80 31.78 4.73 11.87
N LEU A 81 32.13 5.91 12.39
CA LEU A 81 31.14 6.87 12.89
C LEU A 81 30.16 7.29 11.80
N THR A 82 30.67 7.65 10.61
CA THR A 82 29.83 8.08 9.49
C THR A 82 28.98 6.96 8.92
N THR A 83 29.49 5.73 8.83
CA THR A 83 28.69 4.57 8.40
C THR A 83 27.62 4.19 9.42
N VAL A 84 27.91 4.24 10.73
CA VAL A 84 26.95 3.96 11.79
C VAL A 84 25.84 5.01 11.88
N LEU A 85 26.19 6.30 11.77
CA LEU A 85 25.22 7.39 11.79
C LEU A 85 24.25 7.31 10.60
N MET A 86 24.74 6.81 9.46
CA MET A 86 23.94 6.61 8.25
C MET A 86 23.10 5.32 8.30
N LEU A 87 23.58 4.26 8.95
CA LEU A 87 22.80 3.01 9.10
C LEU A 87 21.51 3.20 9.94
N ALA A 88 21.50 4.16 10.86
CA ALA A 88 20.36 4.45 11.73
C ALA A 88 19.05 4.74 10.95
N PRO A 89 19.01 5.66 9.97
CA PRO A 89 17.83 5.89 9.14
C PRO A 89 17.36 4.64 8.36
N ALA A 90 18.29 3.80 7.89
CA ALA A 90 17.95 2.55 7.20
C ALA A 90 17.30 1.54 8.17
N GLY A 91 17.81 1.42 9.40
CA GLY A 91 17.22 0.62 10.46
C GLY A 91 15.80 1.08 10.80
N VAL A 92 15.57 2.39 10.90
CA VAL A 92 14.22 2.95 11.12
C VAL A 92 13.28 2.63 9.96
N ALA A 93 13.72 2.78 8.71
CA ALA A 93 12.91 2.44 7.54
C ALA A 93 12.53 0.95 7.49
N ALA A 94 13.47 0.06 7.84
CA ALA A 94 13.22 -1.38 7.96
C ALA A 94 12.21 -1.70 9.08
N LEU A 95 12.35 -1.06 10.25
CA LEU A 95 11.40 -1.23 11.36
C LEU A 95 9.99 -0.75 10.99
N VAL A 96 9.86 0.36 10.26
CA VAL A 96 8.56 0.84 9.76
C VAL A 96 7.94 -0.15 8.77
N HIS A 97 8.76 -0.78 7.92
CA HIS A 97 8.31 -1.82 7.00
C HIS A 97 7.77 -3.05 7.73
N GLU A 98 8.54 -3.53 8.71
CA GLU A 98 8.20 -4.70 9.53
C GLU A 98 6.94 -4.44 10.38
N ALA A 99 6.86 -3.26 11.02
CA ALA A 99 5.69 -2.83 11.77
C ALA A 99 4.44 -2.71 10.88
N GLY A 100 4.60 -2.23 9.64
CA GLY A 100 3.52 -2.18 8.65
C GLY A 100 2.99 -3.56 8.27
N ARG A 101 3.86 -4.58 8.16
CA ARG A 101 3.45 -5.98 7.93
C ARG A 101 2.81 -6.61 9.16
N ALA A 102 3.30 -6.31 10.35
CA ALA A 102 2.78 -6.82 11.62
C ALA A 102 1.35 -6.32 11.90
N ARG A 103 1.04 -5.06 11.56
CA ARG A 103 -0.30 -4.47 11.75
C ARG A 103 -1.42 -5.19 11.00
N GLY A 104 -1.10 -5.88 9.90
CA GLY A 104 -2.03 -6.73 9.15
C GLY A 104 -2.19 -8.16 9.69
N ARG A 105 -1.44 -8.56 10.73
CA ARG A 105 -1.46 -9.90 11.33
C ARG A 105 -2.00 -9.94 12.76
N VAL A 106 -2.68 -8.89 13.24
CA VAL A 106 -3.41 -8.95 14.52
C VAL A 106 -4.74 -9.66 14.29
N GLY A 107 -4.64 -10.97 14.13
CA GLY A 107 -5.74 -11.90 13.97
C GLY A 107 -5.16 -13.28 14.09
N PHE A 108 -5.27 -13.88 15.27
CA PHE A 108 -4.86 -15.25 15.52
C PHE A 108 -5.73 -16.18 14.65
N ARG A 109 -5.30 -16.40 13.40
CA ARG A 109 -5.91 -17.38 12.50
C ARG A 109 -5.19 -18.70 12.73
N ILE A 110 -5.85 -19.58 13.47
CA ILE A 110 -5.51 -21.00 13.55
C ILE A 110 -5.42 -21.53 12.11
N ARG A 111 -4.20 -21.85 11.70
CA ARG A 111 -3.88 -22.37 10.37
C ARG A 111 -4.37 -23.82 10.33
N ARG A 112 -5.60 -24.05 9.89
CA ARG A 112 -6.03 -25.40 9.52
C ARG A 112 -5.14 -25.86 8.35
N PRO A 113 -4.40 -26.98 8.45
CA PRO A 113 -3.64 -27.49 7.32
C PRO A 113 -4.64 -27.97 6.29
N LEU A 114 -4.92 -27.15 5.27
CA LEU A 114 -5.76 -27.57 4.16
C LEU A 114 -4.89 -28.45 3.26
N MET A 115 -4.92 -29.74 3.53
CA MET A 115 -4.62 -30.73 2.50
C MET A 115 -5.60 -30.48 1.35
N ARG A 116 -5.13 -29.81 0.31
CA ARG A 116 -5.79 -29.75 -0.99
C ARG A 116 -4.81 -30.27 -2.01
N GLY A 117 -5.00 -31.53 -2.35
CA GLY A 117 -4.29 -32.20 -3.43
C GLY A 117 -4.59 -31.55 -4.78
N VAL A 118 -3.53 -31.42 -5.57
CA VAL A 118 -3.41 -31.88 -6.96
C VAL A 118 -4.37 -31.34 -8.05
N THR A 119 -5.35 -30.47 -7.79
CA THR A 119 -6.25 -30.01 -8.89
C THR A 119 -6.18 -28.53 -9.28
N THR A 120 -5.05 -27.83 -9.10
CA THR A 120 -4.93 -26.45 -9.61
C THR A 120 -3.64 -26.16 -10.38
N ILE A 121 -3.43 -26.89 -11.47
CA ILE A 121 -2.47 -26.54 -12.54
C ILE A 121 -2.75 -25.11 -13.07
N GLY A 122 -4.02 -24.68 -13.08
CA GLY A 122 -4.41 -23.31 -13.47
C GLY A 122 -4.04 -22.20 -12.49
N GLU A 123 -3.94 -22.49 -11.18
CA GLU A 123 -3.48 -21.50 -10.18
C GLU A 123 -1.95 -21.43 -10.14
N GLY A 124 -1.26 -22.55 -10.39
CA GLY A 124 0.19 -22.61 -10.59
C GLY A 124 0.66 -21.84 -11.84
N ALA A 125 -0.14 -21.79 -12.91
CA ALA A 125 0.17 -21.02 -14.12
C ALA A 125 0.08 -19.50 -13.91
N ARG A 126 -0.92 -19.01 -13.17
CA ARG A 126 -1.01 -17.59 -12.77
C ARG A 126 0.07 -17.20 -11.77
N ALA A 127 0.46 -18.10 -10.87
CA ALA A 127 1.61 -17.90 -9.99
C ALA A 127 2.93 -17.90 -10.79
N SER A 128 3.06 -18.74 -11.82
CA SER A 128 4.21 -18.76 -12.72
C SER A 128 4.35 -17.51 -13.59
N LEU A 129 3.24 -16.87 -13.97
CA LEU A 129 3.25 -15.56 -14.65
C LEU A 129 3.86 -14.46 -13.77
N HIS A 130 3.56 -14.46 -12.47
CA HIS A 130 4.18 -13.52 -11.52
C HIS A 130 5.68 -13.80 -11.34
N SER A 131 6.06 -15.08 -11.30
CA SER A 131 7.47 -15.50 -11.30
C SER A 131 8.18 -15.15 -12.61
N GLY A 132 7.51 -15.25 -13.75
CA GLY A 132 8.03 -14.95 -15.08
C GLY A 132 8.36 -13.48 -15.28
N VAL A 133 7.51 -12.56 -14.78
CA VAL A 133 7.82 -11.11 -14.79
C VAL A 133 9.06 -10.82 -13.96
N ARG A 134 9.21 -11.44 -12.78
CA ARG A 134 10.42 -11.27 -11.94
C ARG A 134 11.68 -11.78 -12.64
N LEU A 135 11.59 -12.92 -13.32
CA LEU A 135 12.68 -13.51 -14.10
C LEU A 135 13.04 -12.64 -15.31
N MET A 136 12.05 -12.06 -15.99
CA MET A 136 12.26 -11.15 -17.12
C MET A 136 12.92 -9.84 -16.68
N VAL A 137 12.54 -9.30 -15.52
CA VAL A 137 13.22 -8.12 -14.98
C VAL A 137 14.62 -8.47 -14.48
N LEU A 138 14.83 -9.61 -13.81
CA LEU A 138 16.17 -10.05 -13.42
C LEU A 138 17.09 -10.26 -14.64
N ALA A 139 16.56 -10.84 -15.73
CA ALA A 139 17.29 -10.98 -16.99
C ALA A 139 17.59 -9.62 -17.64
N GLY A 140 16.66 -8.66 -17.54
CA GLY A 140 16.87 -7.27 -17.96
C GLY A 140 18.00 -6.59 -17.19
N VAL A 141 18.00 -6.74 -15.86
CA VAL A 141 19.04 -6.23 -14.94
C VAL A 141 20.40 -6.81 -15.31
N ILE A 142 20.47 -8.13 -15.46
CA ILE A 142 21.71 -8.82 -15.84
C ILE A 142 22.17 -8.36 -17.24
N GLY A 143 21.26 -8.17 -18.19
CA GLY A 143 21.56 -7.71 -19.54
C GLY A 143 22.07 -6.26 -19.60
N LEU A 144 21.46 -5.35 -18.84
CA LEU A 144 21.88 -3.95 -18.76
C LEU A 144 23.21 -3.81 -18.01
N LEU A 145 23.42 -4.57 -16.94
CA LEU A 145 24.70 -4.66 -16.24
C LEU A 145 25.80 -5.24 -17.16
N ALA A 146 25.50 -6.30 -17.91
CA ALA A 146 26.43 -6.87 -18.88
C ALA A 146 26.81 -5.83 -19.96
N ARG A 147 25.85 -5.04 -20.47
CA ARG A 147 26.12 -3.95 -21.41
C ARG A 147 27.07 -2.89 -20.82
N GLN A 148 26.89 -2.53 -19.56
CA GLN A 148 27.75 -1.57 -18.85
C GLN A 148 29.17 -2.15 -18.65
N CYS A 149 29.29 -3.42 -18.27
CA CYS A 149 30.59 -4.11 -18.13
C CYS A 149 31.34 -4.24 -19.46
N ILE A 150 30.65 -4.39 -20.58
CA ILE A 150 31.26 -4.52 -21.91
C ILE A 150 31.62 -3.14 -22.51
N ALA A 151 30.81 -2.11 -22.28
CA ALA A 151 30.98 -0.80 -22.92
C ALA A 151 31.93 0.16 -22.19
N TYR A 152 32.16 -0.03 -20.89
CA TYR A 152 32.98 0.89 -20.08
C TYR A 152 34.47 0.52 -19.83
N PRO A 153 35.04 -0.64 -20.23
CA PRO A 153 36.44 -0.92 -19.94
C PRO A 153 37.39 0.06 -20.64
N LEU A 154 36.97 0.63 -21.79
CA LEU A 154 37.78 1.60 -22.51
C LEU A 154 37.88 2.95 -21.77
N ARG A 155 36.78 3.48 -21.20
CA ARG A 155 36.76 4.80 -20.51
C ARG A 155 37.47 4.76 -19.16
N VAL A 156 37.37 3.63 -18.50
CA VAL A 156 37.98 3.33 -17.19
C VAL A 156 39.51 3.34 -17.25
N LEU A 157 40.09 2.93 -18.38
CA LEU A 157 41.53 2.89 -18.60
C LEU A 157 42.16 4.30 -18.78
N ILE A 158 41.34 5.34 -19.08
CA ILE A 158 41.82 6.66 -19.53
C ILE A 158 41.77 7.74 -18.43
N GLY A 159 41.14 7.50 -17.27
CA GLY A 159 41.09 8.53 -16.22
C GLY A 159 40.46 8.13 -14.89
N SER A 160 41.03 8.62 -13.78
CA SER A 160 40.59 8.34 -12.41
C SER A 160 39.17 8.84 -12.10
N ALA A 161 38.68 9.88 -12.78
CA ALA A 161 37.31 10.36 -12.68
C ALA A 161 36.28 9.41 -13.33
N ALA A 162 36.69 8.62 -14.32
CA ALA A 162 35.79 7.73 -15.05
C ALA A 162 35.24 6.58 -14.18
N TRP A 163 35.96 6.20 -13.12
CA TRP A 163 35.53 5.18 -12.17
C TRP A 163 34.34 5.64 -11.32
N GLN A 164 34.30 6.91 -10.94
CA GLN A 164 33.21 7.49 -10.15
C GLN A 164 31.94 7.59 -11.00
N ASP A 165 32.07 8.09 -12.23
CA ASP A 165 30.95 8.19 -13.18
C ASP A 165 30.40 6.81 -13.56
N LEU A 166 31.26 5.81 -13.71
CA LEU A 166 30.83 4.43 -13.96
C LEU A 166 30.05 3.86 -12.79
N ALA A 167 30.58 3.99 -11.57
CA ALA A 167 29.93 3.49 -10.37
C ALA A 167 28.55 4.13 -10.16
N LEU A 168 28.44 5.45 -10.35
CA LEU A 168 27.16 6.15 -10.27
C LEU A 168 26.18 5.69 -11.36
N ASN A 169 26.63 5.52 -12.60
CA ASN A 169 25.79 5.04 -13.69
C ASN A 169 25.26 3.62 -13.45
N ILE A 170 26.11 2.69 -13.02
CA ILE A 170 25.69 1.31 -12.70
C ILE A 170 24.68 1.33 -11.56
N THR A 171 24.98 2.04 -10.47
CA THR A 171 24.09 2.12 -9.31
C THR A 171 22.75 2.76 -9.69
N ALA A 172 22.75 3.81 -10.53
CA ALA A 172 21.53 4.47 -10.99
C ALA A 172 20.66 3.56 -11.87
N VAL A 173 21.26 2.76 -12.76
CA VAL A 173 20.52 1.79 -13.59
C VAL A 173 19.86 0.73 -12.73
N VAL A 174 20.61 0.11 -11.81
CA VAL A 174 20.08 -0.91 -10.89
C VAL A 174 18.94 -0.34 -10.04
N TRP A 175 19.09 0.90 -9.56
CA TRP A 175 18.06 1.56 -8.78
C TRP A 175 16.78 1.83 -9.58
N LEU A 176 16.91 2.33 -10.81
CA LEU A 176 15.78 2.61 -11.69
C LEU A 176 14.99 1.32 -11.98
N GLU A 177 15.69 0.20 -12.24
CA GLU A 177 15.04 -1.09 -12.44
C GLU A 177 14.34 -1.61 -11.18
N ALA A 178 14.99 -1.52 -10.01
CA ALA A 178 14.37 -1.89 -8.74
C ALA A 178 13.09 -1.09 -8.48
N LEU A 179 13.09 0.20 -8.81
CA LEU A 179 11.94 1.08 -8.72
C LEU A 179 10.82 0.62 -9.66
N VAL A 180 11.13 0.26 -10.91
CA VAL A 180 10.16 -0.28 -11.88
C VAL A 180 9.53 -1.57 -11.38
N VAL A 181 10.31 -2.51 -10.83
CA VAL A 181 9.80 -3.78 -10.27
C VAL A 181 8.78 -3.52 -9.17
N VAL A 182 9.12 -2.65 -8.22
CA VAL A 182 8.23 -2.36 -7.09
C VAL A 182 6.96 -1.65 -7.55
N LEU A 183 7.07 -0.72 -8.51
CA LEU A 183 5.90 -0.08 -9.12
C LEU A 183 4.99 -1.10 -9.80
N LEU A 184 5.54 -2.00 -10.62
CA LEU A 184 4.76 -3.04 -11.28
C LEU A 184 4.09 -3.97 -10.27
N ASP A 185 4.83 -4.47 -9.28
CA ASP A 185 4.28 -5.36 -8.23
C ASP A 185 3.12 -4.67 -7.47
N GLN A 186 3.23 -3.36 -7.25
CA GLN A 186 2.19 -2.56 -6.63
C GLN A 186 0.97 -2.35 -7.51
N LEU A 187 1.17 -2.14 -8.81
CA LEU A 187 0.07 -2.09 -9.77
C LEU A 187 -0.66 -3.43 -9.84
N PHE A 188 0.07 -4.56 -9.84
CA PHE A 188 -0.54 -5.89 -9.81
C PHE A 188 -1.32 -6.13 -8.52
N LYS A 189 -0.77 -5.78 -7.35
CA LYS A 189 -1.51 -5.86 -6.07
C LYS A 189 -2.77 -5.00 -6.06
N ARG A 190 -2.69 -3.78 -6.59
CA ARG A 190 -3.86 -2.89 -6.72
C ARG A 190 -4.92 -3.50 -7.64
N ARG A 191 -4.52 -4.03 -8.80
CA ARG A 191 -5.44 -4.72 -9.72
C ARG A 191 -6.05 -5.96 -9.08
N ALA A 192 -5.26 -6.78 -8.39
CA ALA A 192 -5.73 -7.95 -7.67
C ALA A 192 -6.73 -7.59 -6.56
N PHE A 193 -6.47 -6.51 -5.81
CA PHE A 193 -7.39 -5.99 -4.80
C PHE A 193 -8.71 -5.53 -5.42
N LEU A 194 -8.68 -4.73 -6.48
CA LEU A 194 -9.88 -4.30 -7.20
C LEU A 194 -10.66 -5.49 -7.78
N ASN A 195 -9.95 -6.50 -8.27
CA ASN A 195 -10.59 -7.73 -8.76
C ASN A 195 -11.22 -8.56 -7.62
N SER A 196 -10.64 -8.56 -6.42
CA SER A 196 -11.20 -9.25 -5.26
C SER A 196 -12.51 -8.62 -4.76
N LEU A 197 -12.69 -7.32 -5.04
CA LEU A 197 -13.87 -6.54 -4.71
C LEU A 197 -15.03 -6.76 -5.69
N ARG A 198 -14.78 -7.34 -6.88
CA ARG A 198 -15.83 -7.60 -7.87
C ARG A 198 -16.89 -8.55 -7.32
N MET A 199 -18.11 -8.33 -7.76
CA MET A 199 -19.28 -9.09 -7.35
C MET A 199 -19.83 -9.93 -8.49
N SER A 200 -20.49 -11.04 -8.15
CA SER A 200 -21.33 -11.78 -9.10
C SER A 200 -22.75 -11.21 -9.13
N ASP A 201 -23.51 -11.52 -10.17
CA ASP A 201 -24.89 -11.06 -10.33
C ASP A 201 -25.79 -11.52 -9.16
N HIS A 202 -25.50 -12.69 -8.59
CA HIS A 202 -26.19 -13.22 -7.42
C HIS A 202 -25.84 -12.44 -6.15
N GLU A 203 -24.54 -12.17 -5.93
CA GLU A 203 -24.07 -11.33 -4.82
C GLU A 203 -24.66 -9.92 -4.90
N LEU A 204 -24.76 -9.33 -6.09
CA LEU A 204 -25.33 -8.00 -6.29
C LEU A 204 -26.83 -7.95 -5.96
N LYS A 205 -27.61 -8.93 -6.45
CA LYS A 205 -29.04 -9.03 -6.14
C LYS A 205 -29.29 -9.26 -4.65
N GLN A 206 -28.44 -10.05 -4.00
CA GLN A 206 -28.54 -10.28 -2.57
C GLN A 206 -28.23 -9.01 -1.77
N GLU A 207 -27.17 -8.29 -2.12
CA GLU A 207 -26.82 -7.01 -1.48
C GLU A 207 -27.95 -5.99 -1.66
N GLN A 208 -28.58 -5.92 -2.84
CA GLN A 208 -29.76 -5.08 -3.07
C GLN A 208 -30.95 -5.46 -2.18
N ARG A 209 -31.25 -6.75 -2.04
CA ARG A 209 -32.33 -7.25 -1.17
C ARG A 209 -32.08 -6.94 0.30
N GLU A 210 -30.86 -7.16 0.78
CA GLU A 210 -30.48 -6.84 2.17
C GLU A 210 -30.57 -5.34 2.44
N ASN A 211 -30.26 -4.52 1.44
CA ASN A 211 -30.19 -3.08 1.57
C ASN A 211 -31.56 -2.38 1.47
N GLU A 212 -32.46 -2.90 0.63
CA GLU A 212 -33.85 -2.47 0.60
C GLU A 212 -34.59 -2.87 1.89
N GLY A 213 -34.20 -4.02 2.47
CA GLY A 213 -34.80 -4.59 3.67
C GLY A 213 -36.26 -5.00 3.44
N ASP A 214 -36.79 -5.85 4.31
CA ASP A 214 -38.22 -6.16 4.24
C ASP A 214 -39.03 -4.88 4.56
N PRO A 215 -39.86 -4.37 3.62
CA PRO A 215 -40.70 -3.21 3.88
C PRO A 215 -41.58 -3.40 5.12
N GLN A 216 -41.98 -4.63 5.44
CA GLN A 216 -42.77 -4.94 6.62
C GLN A 216 -41.99 -4.68 7.92
N GLN A 217 -40.72 -5.08 7.98
CA GLN A 217 -39.88 -4.81 9.15
C GLN A 217 -39.52 -3.33 9.29
N ARG A 218 -39.43 -2.59 8.19
CA ARG A 218 -39.21 -1.13 8.23
C ARG A 218 -40.48 -0.40 8.69
N ALA A 219 -41.66 -0.85 8.27
CA ALA A 219 -42.95 -0.33 8.72
C ALA A 219 -43.19 -0.64 10.21
N LEU A 220 -42.91 -1.86 10.67
CA LEU A 220 -43.04 -2.26 12.07
C LEU A 220 -42.15 -1.41 12.98
N ARG A 221 -40.88 -1.18 12.59
CA ARG A 221 -39.96 -0.31 13.33
C ARG A 221 -40.47 1.13 13.42
N ARG A 222 -41.06 1.67 12.34
CA ARG A 222 -41.67 3.02 12.36
C ARG A 222 -42.88 3.08 13.29
N ALA A 223 -43.78 2.09 13.22
CA ALA A 223 -44.97 2.03 14.06
C ALA A 223 -44.62 1.93 15.55
N GLN A 224 -43.63 1.12 15.91
CA GLN A 224 -43.13 1.03 17.29
C GLN A 224 -42.51 2.35 17.76
N HIS A 225 -41.73 3.02 16.90
CA HIS A 225 -41.12 4.31 17.23
C HIS A 225 -42.18 5.39 17.45
N GLU A 226 -43.22 5.42 16.62
CA GLU A 226 -44.35 6.32 16.75
C GLU A 226 -45.14 6.06 18.04
N ALA A 227 -45.40 4.79 18.38
CA ALA A 227 -46.07 4.43 19.64
C ALA A 227 -45.28 4.90 20.88
N LEU A 228 -43.95 4.79 20.87
CA LEU A 228 -43.09 5.29 21.94
C LEU A 228 -43.10 6.82 22.03
N LEU A 229 -43.08 7.52 20.90
CA LEU A 229 -43.18 8.98 20.87
C LEU A 229 -44.55 9.46 21.40
N MET A 230 -45.61 8.72 21.09
CA MET A 230 -46.97 9.02 21.54
C MET A 230 -47.17 8.87 23.06
N GLN A 231 -46.41 8.00 23.74
CA GLN A 231 -46.46 7.90 25.21
C GLN A 231 -46.12 9.21 25.91
N ASP A 232 -45.22 10.01 25.34
CA ASP A 232 -44.75 11.27 25.91
C ASP A 232 -45.44 12.52 25.35
N VAL A 233 -46.43 12.37 24.46
CA VAL A 233 -47.09 13.53 23.84
C VAL A 233 -47.80 14.40 24.88
N VAL A 234 -48.51 13.79 25.84
CA VAL A 234 -49.24 14.53 26.88
C VAL A 234 -48.29 15.33 27.77
N SER A 235 -47.12 14.76 28.10
CA SER A 235 -46.12 15.43 28.93
C SER A 235 -45.43 16.58 28.16
N ARG A 236 -45.16 16.38 26.86
CA ARG A 236 -44.58 17.41 25.97
C ARG A 236 -45.54 18.58 25.73
N VAL A 237 -46.83 18.31 25.54
CA VAL A 237 -47.88 19.34 25.38
C VAL A 237 -48.02 20.21 26.63
N LYS A 238 -47.94 19.61 27.83
CA LYS A 238 -47.98 20.37 29.09
C LYS A 238 -46.77 21.27 29.30
N ARG A 239 -45.61 20.95 28.71
CA ARG A 239 -44.37 21.73 28.83
C ARG A 239 -44.19 22.79 27.72
N SER A 240 -44.96 22.73 26.65
CA SER A 240 -44.83 23.66 25.52
C SER A 240 -45.44 25.03 25.82
N LYS A 241 -44.70 26.09 25.51
CA LYS A 241 -45.09 27.49 25.78
C LYS A 241 -46.10 28.04 24.77
N VAL A 242 -46.05 27.57 23.52
CA VAL A 242 -46.96 27.93 22.43
C VAL A 242 -47.17 26.71 21.54
N ILE A 243 -48.43 26.44 21.16
CA ILE A 243 -48.80 25.41 20.20
C ILE A 243 -49.43 26.11 19.00
N ILE A 244 -48.84 25.92 17.82
CA ILE A 244 -49.38 26.43 16.56
C ILE A 244 -50.14 25.28 15.91
N VAL A 245 -51.46 25.43 15.76
CA VAL A 245 -52.30 24.46 15.04
C VAL A 245 -52.88 25.16 13.83
N GLU A 246 -52.54 24.65 12.65
CA GLU A 246 -53.16 25.09 11.40
C GLU A 246 -54.46 24.34 11.17
N ARG A 247 -55.56 25.07 10.89
CA ARG A 247 -56.85 24.45 10.62
C ARG A 247 -56.89 24.00 9.16
N ILE A 248 -56.80 22.70 8.92
CA ILE A 248 -56.98 22.14 7.57
C ILE A 248 -58.46 22.29 7.18
N ASN A 249 -58.72 23.16 6.19
CA ASN A 249 -60.05 23.37 5.64
C ASN A 249 -60.41 22.17 4.75
N ARG A 250 -61.23 21.24 5.26
CA ARG A 250 -61.76 20.15 4.42
C ARG A 250 -62.84 20.74 3.50
N PRO A 251 -62.77 20.55 2.17
CA PRO A 251 -63.82 21.00 1.27
C PRO A 251 -65.13 20.36 1.69
N GLN A 252 -66.15 21.20 1.93
CA GLN A 252 -67.50 20.73 2.25
C GLN A 252 -67.97 19.85 1.09
N ARG A 253 -68.26 18.58 1.36
CA ARG A 253 -69.00 17.75 0.41
C ARG A 253 -70.39 18.35 0.31
N HIS A 254 -70.62 19.16 -0.72
CA HIS A 254 -71.97 19.54 -1.12
C HIS A 254 -72.79 18.26 -1.27
N LYS A 255 -73.93 18.23 -0.57
CA LYS A 255 -74.93 17.19 -0.67
C LYS A 255 -75.36 17.07 -2.13
N LEU A 256 -75.00 15.96 -2.77
CA LEU A 256 -75.69 15.47 -3.95
C LEU A 256 -76.93 14.73 -3.44
N GLU A 257 -77.97 15.48 -3.09
CA GLU A 257 -79.33 14.97 -3.05
C GLU A 257 -80.09 15.63 -4.21
N ALA A 258 -80.90 14.81 -4.90
CA ALA A 258 -81.77 15.12 -6.03
C ALA A 258 -81.11 15.18 -7.42
N VAL A 259 -81.00 14.01 -8.07
CA VAL A 259 -81.64 13.78 -9.37
C VAL A 259 -82.11 12.31 -9.37
N THR A 260 -83.43 12.17 -9.36
CA THR A 260 -84.22 11.00 -9.76
C THR A 260 -83.81 10.46 -11.12
#